data_AF-T0Z369-F1
#
_entry.id   AF-T0Z369-F1
#
_cell.length_a   1.000
_cell.length_b   1.000
_cell.length_c   1.000
_cell.angle_alpha   90.00
_cell.angle_beta   90.00
_cell.angle_gamma   90.00
#
_symmetry.space_group_name_H-M   'P 1'
#
loop_
_entity.id
_entity.type
_entity.pdbx_description
1 polymer ?
#
loop_
_entity_poly.entity_id
_entity_poly.type
_entity_poly.pdbx_seq_one_letter_code
_entity_poly.pdbx_strand_id
1 'polypeptide(L)'
;IALFSAGGALSKRFAPLAVQQGAVVVDNSSAFRRDPAVPLVVPEINPQMVKTHRGIIANPNCSTIIAITPLWPIHRRNPIRRLILSTYQAASGGGAAAMAELREATRAYLQQQPFTPHVLPHPYAFNLFSHNSPVNPDNGYNEEELKALYETRKIYGDES
;
A
#
# COMPACT_ATOMS: atom_id res chain seq x y z
N ILE A 1 7.54 20.46 -6.98
CA ILE A 1 7.17 19.04 -6.72
C ILE A 1 6.95 18.91 -5.22
N ALA A 2 5.94 18.15 -4.78
CA ALA A 2 5.68 17.87 -3.38
C ALA A 2 5.50 16.37 -3.14
N LEU A 3 6.16 15.82 -2.13
CA LEU A 3 6.09 14.40 -1.77
C LEU A 3 5.18 14.25 -0.55
N PHE A 4 4.08 13.52 -0.71
CA PHE A 4 3.05 13.39 0.32
C PHE A 4 3.12 11.99 0.94
N SER A 5 3.26 11.93 2.26
CA SER A 5 3.22 10.68 3.04
C SER A 5 2.64 10.90 4.44
N ALA A 6 1.59 11.73 4.54
CA ALA A 6 0.95 12.12 5.79
C ALA A 6 -0.42 11.44 6.02
N GLY A 7 -0.74 10.42 5.22
CA GLY A 7 -2.01 9.67 5.31
C GLY A 7 -3.13 10.25 4.43
N GLY A 8 -4.08 9.38 4.08
CA GLY A 8 -5.05 9.65 3.01
C GLY A 8 -6.00 10.82 3.27
N ALA A 9 -6.39 11.07 4.52
CA ALA A 9 -7.26 12.19 4.86
C ALA A 9 -6.58 13.55 4.59
N LEU A 10 -5.30 13.68 4.97
CA LEU A 10 -4.51 14.88 4.71
C LEU A 10 -4.21 15.02 3.21
N SER A 11 -3.92 13.92 2.53
CA SER A 11 -3.73 13.93 1.07
C SER A 11 -4.97 14.45 0.32
N LYS A 12 -6.17 13.99 0.68
CA LYS A 12 -7.43 14.50 0.09
C LYS A 12 -7.63 16.00 0.33
N ARG A 13 -7.23 16.50 1.50
CA ARG A 13 -7.37 17.92 1.86
C ARG A 13 -6.32 18.81 1.18
N PHE A 14 -5.06 18.40 1.19
CA PHE A 14 -3.94 19.29 0.85
C PHE A 14 -3.39 19.08 -0.57
N ALA A 15 -3.56 17.90 -1.17
CA ALA A 15 -3.05 17.68 -2.53
C ALA A 15 -3.72 18.62 -3.56
N PRO A 16 -5.05 18.83 -3.57
CA PRO A 16 -5.67 19.79 -4.48
C PRO A 16 -5.17 21.22 -4.29
N LEU A 17 -4.95 21.64 -3.03
CA LEU A 17 -4.42 22.97 -2.71
C LEU A 17 -2.98 23.14 -3.21
N ALA A 18 -2.13 22.12 -3.02
CA ALA A 18 -0.77 22.14 -3.53
C ALA A 18 -0.73 22.22 -5.07
N VAL A 19 -1.63 21.49 -5.75
CA VAL A 19 -1.79 21.56 -7.21
C VAL A 19 -2.22 22.96 -7.66
N GLN A 20 -3.15 23.60 -6.95
CA GLN A 20 -3.55 24.99 -7.25
C GLN A 20 -2.40 25.99 -7.12
N GLN A 21 -1.42 25.71 -6.26
CA GLN A 21 -0.19 26.51 -6.12
C GLN A 21 0.92 26.12 -7.13
N GLY A 22 0.60 25.28 -8.12
CA GLY A 22 1.51 24.88 -9.19
C GLY A 22 2.42 23.68 -8.86
N ALA A 23 2.21 22.99 -7.73
CA ALA A 23 2.98 21.80 -7.41
C ALA A 23 2.46 20.57 -8.17
N VAL A 24 3.37 19.72 -8.63
CA VAL A 24 3.07 18.31 -8.92
C VAL A 24 3.25 17.51 -7.63
N VAL A 25 2.18 16.86 -7.19
CA VAL A 25 2.12 16.04 -5.97
C VAL A 25 2.37 14.57 -6.32
N VAL A 26 3.30 13.94 -5.64
CA VAL A 26 3.47 12.48 -5.62
C VAL A 26 2.97 11.96 -4.28
N ASP A 27 1.86 11.23 -4.28
CA ASP A 27 1.14 10.84 -3.06
C ASP A 27 1.32 9.35 -2.73
N ASN A 28 1.93 9.07 -1.57
CA ASN A 28 2.17 7.72 -1.04
C ASN A 28 0.97 7.16 -0.25
N SER A 29 -0.16 7.87 -0.20
CA SER A 29 -1.38 7.37 0.43
C SER A 29 -2.24 6.55 -0.55
N SER A 30 -3.28 5.89 -0.04
CA SER A 30 -4.29 5.22 -0.87
C SER A 30 -5.31 6.18 -1.50
N ALA A 31 -5.28 7.48 -1.16
CA ALA A 31 -6.35 8.43 -1.43
C ALA A 31 -6.75 8.53 -2.90
N PHE A 32 -5.79 8.47 -3.81
CA PHE A 32 -5.99 8.71 -5.24
C PHE A 32 -5.69 7.50 -6.13
N ARG A 33 -5.28 6.37 -5.55
CA ARG A 33 -4.80 5.21 -6.34
C ARG A 33 -5.86 4.63 -7.26
N ARG A 34 -7.14 4.69 -6.86
CA ARG A 34 -8.29 4.20 -7.65
C ARG A 34 -8.94 5.27 -8.53
N ASP A 35 -8.54 6.53 -8.42
CA ASP A 35 -9.10 7.59 -9.25
C ASP A 35 -8.68 7.37 -10.72
N PRO A 36 -9.62 7.25 -11.68
CA PRO A 36 -9.29 7.03 -13.09
C PRO A 36 -8.53 8.21 -13.72
N ALA A 37 -8.64 9.42 -13.16
CA ALA A 37 -7.93 10.61 -13.65
C ALA A 37 -6.52 10.76 -13.08
N VAL A 38 -6.13 9.95 -12.08
CA VAL A 38 -4.81 10.00 -11.44
C VAL A 38 -3.97 8.79 -11.87
N PRO A 39 -2.79 8.99 -12.48
CA PRO A 39 -1.93 7.87 -12.86
C PRO A 39 -1.37 7.18 -11.60
N LEU A 40 -1.37 5.85 -11.63
CA LEU A 40 -0.75 4.99 -10.62
C LEU A 40 0.53 4.40 -11.24
N VAL A 41 1.69 4.84 -10.75
CA VAL A 41 2.95 4.69 -11.50
C VAL A 41 3.95 3.82 -10.75
N VAL A 42 4.51 2.84 -11.47
CA VAL A 42 5.75 2.14 -11.14
C VAL A 42 6.75 2.42 -12.28
N PRO A 43 7.86 3.13 -12.04
CA PRO A 43 8.78 3.56 -13.11
C PRO A 43 9.30 2.43 -14.01
N GLU A 44 9.45 1.22 -13.48
CA GLU A 44 9.94 0.05 -14.20
C GLU A 44 8.87 -0.59 -15.10
N ILE A 45 7.59 -0.26 -14.89
CA ILE A 45 6.44 -0.89 -15.53
C ILE A 45 5.77 0.05 -16.52
N ASN A 46 5.33 1.20 -16.04
CA ASN A 46 4.50 2.14 -16.79
C ASN A 46 4.99 3.60 -16.67
N PRO A 47 6.28 3.90 -16.89
CA PRO A 47 6.85 5.23 -16.68
C PRO A 47 6.17 6.33 -17.52
N GLN A 48 5.63 5.99 -18.70
CA GLN A 48 4.90 6.89 -19.57
C GLN A 48 3.66 7.51 -18.91
N MET A 49 3.05 6.82 -17.94
CA MET A 49 1.84 7.28 -17.25
C MET A 49 2.09 8.53 -16.40
N VAL A 50 3.34 8.82 -16.05
CA VAL A 50 3.67 10.07 -15.36
C VAL A 50 3.21 11.29 -16.17
N LYS A 51 3.24 11.22 -17.51
CA LYS A 51 2.88 12.35 -18.38
C LYS A 51 1.38 12.64 -18.41
N THR A 52 0.54 11.73 -17.94
CA THR A 52 -0.92 11.88 -17.96
C THR A 52 -1.47 12.54 -16.69
N HIS A 53 -0.59 12.94 -15.76
CA HIS A 53 -1.01 13.52 -14.49
C HIS A 53 -1.74 14.86 -14.68
N ARG A 54 -2.69 15.16 -13.79
CA ARG A 54 -3.33 16.48 -13.68
C ARG A 54 -2.90 17.21 -12.40
N GLY A 55 -1.60 17.12 -12.09
CA GLY A 55 -0.99 17.67 -10.88
C GLY A 55 -0.82 16.65 -9.75
N ILE A 56 -1.47 15.49 -9.80
CA ILE A 56 -1.31 14.41 -8.82
C ILE A 56 -0.84 13.14 -9.53
N ILE A 57 0.14 12.47 -8.95
CA ILE A 57 0.61 11.13 -9.30
C ILE A 57 0.45 10.26 -8.04
N ALA A 58 -0.19 9.11 -8.16
CA ALA A 58 -0.34 8.18 -7.05
C ALA A 58 0.85 7.20 -7.02
N ASN A 59 1.45 7.04 -5.84
CA ASN A 59 2.41 6.00 -5.55
C ASN A 59 1.65 4.75 -5.06
N PRO A 60 1.91 3.56 -5.65
CA PRO A 60 1.20 2.34 -5.28
C PRO A 60 1.52 1.80 -3.88
N ASN A 61 0.74 0.80 -3.48
CA ASN A 61 0.94 0.00 -2.29
C ASN A 61 2.31 -0.69 -2.33
N CYS A 62 3.03 -0.67 -1.22
CA CYS A 62 4.37 -1.23 -1.12
C CYS A 62 4.42 -2.73 -1.49
N SER A 63 3.48 -3.53 -0.99
CA SER A 63 3.40 -4.96 -1.31
C SER A 63 3.12 -5.19 -2.78
N THR A 64 2.27 -4.36 -3.40
CA THR A 64 2.02 -4.42 -4.84
C THR A 64 3.30 -4.15 -5.62
N ILE A 65 4.00 -3.04 -5.37
CA ILE A 65 5.24 -2.67 -6.08
C ILE A 65 6.25 -3.81 -6.00
N ILE A 66 6.49 -4.34 -4.79
CA ILE A 66 7.46 -5.42 -4.56
C ILE A 66 7.06 -6.69 -5.29
N ALA A 67 5.76 -7.03 -5.32
CA ALA A 67 5.28 -8.23 -5.99
C ALA A 67 5.37 -8.12 -7.52
N ILE A 68 4.93 -7.01 -8.12
CA ILE A 68 4.71 -6.95 -9.57
C ILE A 68 5.94 -6.50 -10.37
N THR A 69 6.83 -5.70 -9.77
CA THR A 69 8.06 -5.22 -10.44
C THR A 69 8.92 -6.35 -11.01
N PRO A 70 9.28 -7.41 -10.26
CA PRO A 70 10.04 -8.53 -10.81
C PRO A 70 9.22 -9.40 -11.78
N LEU A 71 7.89 -9.37 -11.69
CA LEU A 71 6.99 -10.16 -12.55
C LEU A 71 6.72 -9.50 -13.90
N TRP A 72 6.90 -8.18 -14.01
CA TRP A 72 6.67 -7.43 -15.23
C TRP A 72 7.42 -7.98 -16.47
N PRO A 73 8.75 -8.24 -16.43
CA PRO A 73 9.45 -8.81 -17.58
C PRO A 73 8.97 -10.22 -17.96
N ILE A 74 8.41 -10.98 -17.01
CA ILE A 74 7.79 -12.28 -17.27
C ILE A 74 6.46 -12.08 -17.97
N HIS A 75 5.58 -11.24 -17.42
CA HIS A 75 4.27 -10.92 -17.98
C HIS A 75 4.37 -10.36 -19.41
N ARG A 76 5.37 -9.50 -19.69
CA ARG A 76 5.61 -8.97 -21.05
C ARG A 76 6.00 -10.02 -22.07
N ARG A 77 6.62 -11.14 -21.67
CA ARG A 77 7.02 -12.24 -22.56
C ARG A 77 5.94 -13.30 -22.68
N ASN A 78 5.27 -13.59 -21.57
CA ASN A 78 4.16 -14.53 -21.49
C ASN A 78 3.14 -14.03 -20.46
N PRO A 79 1.97 -13.53 -20.90
CA PRO A 79 0.99 -12.92 -20.02
C PRO A 79 0.60 -13.83 -18.84
N ILE A 80 0.87 -13.35 -17.63
CA ILE A 80 0.45 -14.00 -16.38
C ILE A 80 -1.07 -13.94 -16.29
N ARG A 81 -1.73 -15.11 -16.31
CA ARG A 81 -3.19 -15.20 -16.19
C ARG A 81 -3.70 -15.34 -14.76
N ARG A 82 -2.85 -15.80 -13.85
CA ARG A 82 -3.21 -15.98 -12.44
C ARG A 82 -1.97 -15.83 -11.58
N LEU A 83 -2.12 -15.07 -10.50
CA LEU A 83 -1.10 -14.89 -9.47
C LEU A 83 -1.73 -15.24 -8.12
N ILE A 84 -1.07 -16.12 -7.36
CA ILE A 84 -1.43 -16.44 -5.98
C ILE A 84 -0.33 -15.86 -5.10
N LEU A 85 -0.71 -14.96 -4.19
CA LEU A 85 0.21 -14.25 -3.31
C LEU A 85 -0.13 -14.56 -1.86
N SER A 86 0.90 -14.81 -1.06
CA SER A 86 0.82 -14.82 0.40
C SER A 86 1.87 -13.85 0.93
N THR A 87 1.42 -12.83 1.66
CA THR A 87 2.30 -11.76 2.12
C THR A 87 2.76 -12.03 3.55
N TYR A 88 3.99 -11.64 3.85
CA TYR A 88 4.58 -11.67 5.19
C TYR A 88 5.01 -10.24 5.53
N GLN A 89 4.02 -9.41 5.86
CA GLN A 89 4.24 -7.98 6.04
C GLN A 89 4.83 -7.69 7.43
N ALA A 90 5.90 -6.90 7.46
CA ALA A 90 6.56 -6.51 8.70
C ALA A 90 5.79 -5.40 9.43
N ALA A 91 5.99 -5.29 10.75
CA ALA A 91 5.39 -4.24 11.58
C ALA A 91 5.70 -2.81 11.11
N SER A 92 6.77 -2.60 10.34
CA SER A 92 7.09 -1.32 9.71
C SER A 92 5.99 -0.81 8.77
N GLY A 93 5.16 -1.70 8.20
CA GLY A 93 3.97 -1.31 7.42
C GLY A 93 2.90 -0.61 8.26
N GLY A 94 2.83 -0.92 9.56
CA GLY A 94 1.99 -0.22 10.54
C GLY A 94 2.62 1.07 11.09
N GLY A 95 3.81 1.44 10.60
CA GLY A 95 4.53 2.65 11.00
C GLY A 95 5.39 2.49 12.25
N ALA A 96 6.01 3.60 12.67
CA ALA A 96 6.98 3.62 13.77
C ALA A 96 6.38 3.15 15.11
N ALA A 97 5.11 3.46 15.37
CA ALA A 97 4.41 3.03 16.57
C ALA A 97 4.29 1.49 16.64
N ALA A 98 3.91 0.84 15.54
CA ALA A 98 3.81 -0.62 15.49
C ALA A 98 5.19 -1.30 15.63
N MET A 99 6.25 -0.69 15.10
CA MET A 99 7.61 -1.19 15.34
C MET A 99 8.04 -1.06 16.81
N ALA A 100 7.68 0.04 17.47
CA ALA A 100 7.97 0.26 18.88
C ALA A 100 7.21 -0.74 19.76
N GLU A 101 5.90 -0.89 19.52
CA GLU A 101 5.06 -1.84 20.24
C GLU A 101 5.52 -3.29 20.05
N LEU A 102 5.93 -3.71 18.84
CA LEU A 102 6.49 -5.05 18.65
C LEU A 102 7.70 -5.31 19.55
N ARG A 103 8.61 -4.33 19.66
CA ARG A 103 9.81 -4.44 20.49
C ARG A 103 9.45 -4.57 21.97
N GLU A 104 8.50 -3.77 22.43
CA GLU A 104 8.05 -3.77 23.83
C GLU A 104 7.28 -5.03 24.19
N ALA A 105 6.32 -5.42 23.35
CA ALA A 105 5.53 -6.64 23.50
C ALA A 105 6.43 -7.89 23.50
N THR A 106 7.43 -7.94 22.61
CA THR A 106 8.40 -9.03 22.57
C THR A 106 9.24 -9.10 23.84
N ARG A 107 9.71 -7.95 24.35
CA ARG A 107 10.45 -7.89 25.62
C ARG A 107 9.62 -8.38 26.79
N ALA A 108 8.38 -7.90 26.90
CA ALA A 108 7.46 -8.31 27.96
C ALA A 108 7.16 -9.81 27.90
N TYR A 109 6.91 -10.36 26.71
CA TYR A 109 6.70 -11.79 26.51
C TYR A 109 7.89 -12.62 27.00
N LEU A 110 9.12 -12.25 26.62
CA LEU A 110 10.34 -12.96 27.05
C LEU A 110 10.59 -12.88 28.56
N GLN A 111 10.05 -11.85 29.23
CA GLN A 111 10.14 -11.66 30.68
C GLN A 111 8.93 -12.23 31.43
N GLN A 112 7.99 -12.89 30.74
CA GLN A 112 6.72 -13.39 31.29
C GLN A 112 5.90 -12.29 31.98
N GLN A 113 5.97 -11.06 31.46
CA GLN A 113 5.21 -9.91 31.95
C GLN A 113 3.96 -9.67 31.09
N PRO A 114 2.84 -9.22 31.67
CA PRO A 114 1.67 -8.83 30.89
C PRO A 114 1.99 -7.62 30.01
N PHE A 115 1.41 -7.59 28.80
CA PHE A 115 1.48 -6.45 27.89
C PHE A 115 0.14 -6.25 27.21
N THR A 116 -0.40 -5.03 27.28
CA THR A 116 -1.66 -4.66 26.62
C THR A 116 -1.36 -3.97 25.30
N PRO A 117 -1.76 -4.54 24.14
CA PRO A 117 -1.64 -3.87 22.85
C PRO A 117 -2.40 -2.54 22.83
N HIS A 118 -1.82 -1.52 22.23
CA HIS A 118 -2.33 -0.16 22.12
C HIS A 118 -2.18 0.45 20.71
N VAL A 119 -1.39 -0.14 19.82
CA VAL A 119 -1.26 0.30 18.42
C VAL A 119 -2.10 -0.55 17.48
N LEU A 120 -1.97 -1.88 17.56
CA LEU A 120 -2.75 -2.82 16.76
C LEU A 120 -3.77 -3.59 17.62
N PRO A 121 -4.94 -3.95 17.06
CA PRO A 121 -6.00 -4.64 17.81
C PRO A 121 -5.66 -6.10 18.16
N HIS A 122 -4.60 -6.65 17.57
CA HIS A 122 -4.16 -8.03 17.77
C HIS A 122 -2.72 -8.05 18.27
N PRO A 123 -2.34 -8.92 19.22
CA PRO A 123 -0.95 -9.11 19.61
C PRO A 123 -0.15 -9.81 18.50
N TYR A 124 1.08 -9.38 18.27
CA TYR A 124 1.93 -9.83 17.15
C TYR A 124 3.39 -10.11 17.55
N ALA A 125 3.72 -10.01 18.84
CA ALA A 125 4.94 -10.64 19.35
C ALA A 125 4.75 -12.17 19.32
N PHE A 126 5.64 -12.87 18.61
CA PHE A 126 5.56 -14.33 18.39
C PHE A 126 4.22 -14.82 17.81
N ASN A 127 3.52 -13.97 17.06
CA ASN A 127 2.22 -14.29 16.49
C ASN A 127 2.09 -13.72 15.08
N LEU A 128 1.15 -14.26 14.30
CA LEU A 128 0.73 -13.74 13.00
C LEU A 128 -0.79 -13.58 12.97
N PHE A 129 -1.28 -12.66 12.14
CA PHE A 129 -2.70 -12.42 11.91
C PHE A 129 -2.90 -12.01 10.45
N SER A 130 -4.14 -12.04 9.95
CA SER A 130 -4.43 -11.77 8.53
C SER A 130 -3.98 -10.38 8.09
N HIS A 131 -4.66 -9.33 8.58
CA HIS A 131 -4.25 -7.93 8.43
C HIS A 131 -5.11 -7.07 9.38
N ASN A 132 -4.73 -5.82 9.64
CA ASN A 132 -5.50 -4.89 10.49
C ASN A 132 -6.52 -4.06 9.69
N SER A 133 -6.63 -4.30 8.38
CA SER A 133 -7.62 -3.64 7.53
C SER A 133 -8.96 -4.37 7.58
N PRO A 134 -10.07 -3.67 7.31
CA PRO A 134 -11.39 -4.29 7.19
C PRO A 134 -11.40 -5.50 6.24
N VAL A 135 -12.19 -6.51 6.61
CA VAL A 135 -12.52 -7.65 5.75
C VAL A 135 -13.87 -7.37 5.10
N ASN A 136 -13.94 -7.54 3.78
CA ASN A 136 -15.18 -7.45 3.04
C ASN A 136 -16.02 -8.73 3.28
N PRO A 137 -17.25 -8.61 3.82
CA PRO A 137 -18.07 -9.76 4.18
C PRO A 137 -18.58 -10.57 2.98
N ASP A 138 -18.67 -9.95 1.79
CA ASP A 138 -19.24 -10.59 0.61
C ASP A 138 -18.24 -11.50 -0.11
N ASN A 139 -16.95 -11.15 -0.06
CA ASN A 139 -15.90 -11.88 -0.79
C ASN A 139 -14.77 -12.43 0.10
N GLY A 140 -14.76 -12.09 1.39
CA GLY A 140 -13.79 -12.58 2.37
C GLY A 140 -12.38 -11.97 2.30
N TYR A 141 -12.13 -11.04 1.38
CA TYR A 141 -10.83 -10.38 1.25
C TYR A 141 -10.71 -9.18 2.19
N ASN A 142 -9.52 -8.98 2.74
CA ASN A 142 -9.18 -7.74 3.44
C ASN A 142 -8.81 -6.62 2.44
N GLU A 143 -8.89 -5.35 2.87
CA GLU A 143 -8.58 -4.23 1.95
C GLU A 143 -7.16 -4.27 1.39
N GLU A 144 -6.19 -4.83 2.11
CA GLU A 144 -4.80 -4.92 1.64
C GLU A 144 -4.66 -5.89 0.46
N GLU A 145 -5.35 -7.03 0.51
CA GLU A 145 -5.45 -7.99 -0.60
C GLU A 145 -6.15 -7.35 -1.81
N LEU A 146 -7.23 -6.62 -1.58
CA LEU A 146 -7.96 -5.91 -2.64
C LEU A 146 -7.12 -4.80 -3.29
N LYS A 147 -6.28 -4.09 -2.52
CA LYS A 147 -5.30 -3.14 -3.09
C LYS A 147 -4.36 -3.86 -4.05
N ALA A 148 -3.79 -5.00 -3.65
CA ALA A 148 -2.90 -5.76 -4.52
C ALA A 148 -3.57 -6.13 -5.84
N LEU A 149 -4.83 -6.56 -5.81
CA LEU A 149 -5.61 -6.88 -7.01
C LEU A 149 -5.84 -5.64 -7.90
N TYR A 150 -6.44 -4.58 -7.34
CA TYR A 150 -6.85 -3.41 -8.12
C TYR A 150 -5.67 -2.62 -8.66
N GLU A 151 -4.62 -2.47 -7.84
CA GLU A 151 -3.45 -1.70 -8.21
C GLU A 151 -2.63 -2.44 -9.28
N THR A 152 -2.49 -3.76 -9.19
CA THR A 152 -1.83 -4.57 -10.24
C THR A 152 -2.51 -4.38 -11.60
N ARG A 153 -3.85 -4.51 -11.65
CA ARG A 153 -4.63 -4.34 -12.89
C ARG A 153 -4.45 -2.95 -13.48
N LYS A 154 -4.55 -1.91 -12.66
CA LYS A 154 -4.37 -0.52 -13.10
C LYS A 154 -2.95 -0.24 -13.59
N ILE A 155 -1.92 -0.79 -12.93
CA ILE A 155 -0.51 -0.56 -13.30
C ILE A 155 -0.16 -1.30 -14.59
N TYR A 156 -0.62 -2.54 -14.76
CA TYR A 156 -0.39 -3.32 -15.97
C TYR A 156 -1.25 -2.85 -17.15
N GLY A 157 -2.37 -2.17 -16.88
CA GLY A 157 -3.34 -1.80 -17.91
C GLY A 157 -4.13 -3.01 -18.43
N ASP A 158 -4.32 -4.01 -17.57
CA ASP A 158 -4.99 -5.27 -17.89
C ASP A 158 -6.03 -5.58 -16.79
N GLU A 159 -7.30 -5.69 -17.18
CA GLU A 159 -8.42 -5.98 -16.27
C GLU A 159 -8.78 -7.46 -16.17
N SER A 160 -8.11 -8.33 -16.94
CA SER A 160 -8.40 -9.76 -16.97
C SER A 160 -8.12 -10.53 -15.67
#